data_AF-A0A811Q9F4-F1
#
_entry.id   AF-A0A811Q9F4-F1
#
_cell.length_a   1.000
_cell.length_b   1.000
_cell.length_c   1.000
_cell.angle_alpha   90.00
_cell.angle_beta   90.00
_cell.angle_gamma   90.00
#
_symmetry.space_group_name_H-M   'P 1'
#
loop_
_entity.id
_entity.type
_entity.pdbx_description
1 polymer ?
#
loop_
_entity_poly.entity_id
_entity_poly.type
_entity_poly.pdbx_seq_one_letter_code
_entity_poly.pdbx_strand_id
1 'polypeptide(L)'
;MVKQLIKDMLVEGLAPDAVTYSMLINMYAKLGDLEEAERVLKQMTASGFVPDVAVFDSLIKGYSAEGQINKVLKLIHEMRAKNVALDPKIISTIIRLPEQTPLLWSATTASVPHSHGPSILQSAPPSLTPVHHYHVALTSRAL
;
A
#
# COMPACT_ATOMS: atom_id res chain seq x y z
N MET A 1 6.31 -20.52 17.85
CA MET A 1 4.90 -20.86 18.14
C MET A 1 4.13 -21.11 16.84
N VAL A 2 4.06 -20.13 15.93
CA VAL A 2 3.27 -20.21 14.68
C VAL A 2 3.66 -21.34 13.71
N LYS A 3 4.96 -21.50 13.42
CA LYS A 3 5.46 -22.61 12.57
C LYS A 3 5.19 -23.99 13.18
N GLN A 4 5.07 -24.06 14.50
CA GLN A 4 4.84 -25.31 15.22
C GLN A 4 3.38 -25.76 15.04
N LEU A 5 2.43 -24.82 14.96
CA LEU A 5 1.01 -25.12 14.76
C LEU A 5 0.75 -25.95 13.49
N ILE A 6 1.35 -25.58 12.34
CA ILE A 6 1.22 -26.38 11.10
C ILE A 6 1.83 -27.78 11.30
N LYS A 7 3.01 -27.85 11.93
CA LYS A 7 3.70 -29.13 12.13
C LYS A 7 2.88 -30.07 13.01
N ASP A 8 2.33 -29.55 14.10
CA ASP A 8 1.52 -30.32 15.04
C ASP A 8 0.22 -30.80 14.37
N MET A 9 -0.45 -29.93 13.59
CA MET A 9 -1.63 -30.33 12.80
C MET A 9 -1.30 -31.49 11.85
N LEU A 10 -0.19 -31.39 11.11
CA LEU A 10 0.20 -32.45 10.16
C LEU A 10 0.57 -33.76 10.86
N VAL A 11 1.22 -33.72 12.03
CA VAL A 11 1.54 -34.91 12.85
C VAL A 11 0.26 -35.58 13.36
N GLU A 12 -0.73 -34.79 13.75
CA GLU A 12 -2.06 -35.24 14.19
C GLU A 12 -2.98 -35.67 13.02
N GLY A 13 -2.48 -35.64 11.77
CA GLY A 13 -3.26 -36.01 10.58
C GLY A 13 -4.30 -34.96 10.15
N LEU A 14 -4.23 -33.74 10.71
CA LEU A 14 -5.07 -32.61 10.36
C LEU A 14 -4.42 -31.80 9.22
N ALA A 15 -5.17 -31.58 8.14
CA ALA A 15 -4.73 -30.73 7.05
C ALA A 15 -5.04 -29.25 7.36
N PRO A 16 -4.08 -28.33 7.20
CA PRO A 16 -4.36 -26.89 7.25
C PRO A 16 -5.43 -26.51 6.22
N ASP A 17 -6.45 -25.79 6.67
CA ASP A 17 -7.50 -25.23 5.82
C ASP A 17 -7.26 -23.75 5.52
N ALA A 18 -8.16 -23.13 4.75
CA ALA A 18 -8.09 -21.71 4.42
C ALA A 18 -8.01 -20.82 5.67
N VAL A 19 -8.77 -21.14 6.72
CA VAL A 19 -8.81 -20.38 7.98
C VAL A 19 -7.45 -20.43 8.68
N THR A 20 -6.86 -21.62 8.74
CA THR A 20 -5.52 -21.85 9.30
C THR A 20 -4.51 -20.97 8.58
N TYR A 21 -4.46 -21.02 7.24
CA TYR A 21 -3.55 -20.17 6.47
C TYR A 21 -3.76 -18.68 6.72
N SER A 22 -5.01 -18.19 6.68
CA SER A 22 -5.33 -16.78 6.92
C SER A 22 -4.88 -16.31 8.30
N MET A 23 -5.07 -17.12 9.34
CA MET A 23 -4.63 -16.80 10.71
C MET A 23 -3.11 -16.66 10.80
N LEU A 24 -2.37 -17.58 10.20
CA LEU A 24 -0.91 -17.57 10.23
C LEU A 24 -0.35 -16.33 9.50
N ILE A 25 -0.87 -16.03 8.30
CA ILE A 25 -0.44 -14.87 7.51
C ILE A 25 -0.70 -13.58 8.30
N ASN A 26 -1.90 -13.42 8.86
CA ASN A 26 -2.24 -12.24 9.64
C ASN A 26 -1.32 -12.06 10.85
N MET A 27 -0.98 -13.17 11.53
CA MET A 27 -0.09 -13.13 12.68
C MET A 27 1.34 -12.78 12.30
N TYR A 28 1.91 -13.38 11.25
CA TYR A 28 3.24 -13.02 10.75
C TYR A 28 3.29 -11.55 10.32
N ALA A 29 2.28 -11.08 9.59
CA ALA A 29 2.20 -9.69 9.17
C ALA A 29 2.13 -8.71 10.36
N LYS A 30 1.37 -9.04 11.42
CA LYS A 30 1.31 -8.24 12.65
C LYS A 30 2.62 -8.23 13.44
N LEU A 31 3.41 -9.30 13.35
CA LEU A 31 4.74 -9.39 13.96
C LEU A 31 5.84 -8.74 13.12
N GLY A 32 5.52 -8.22 11.93
CA GLY A 32 6.49 -7.64 10.99
C GLY A 32 7.30 -8.67 10.21
N ASP A 33 7.04 -9.97 10.37
CA ASP A 33 7.71 -11.02 9.61
C ASP A 33 6.99 -11.24 8.27
N LEU A 34 7.08 -10.22 7.40
CA LEU A 34 6.36 -10.21 6.12
C LEU A 34 6.90 -11.23 5.12
N GLU A 35 8.15 -11.66 5.28
CA GLU A 35 8.73 -12.72 4.45
C GLU A 35 8.07 -14.08 4.72
N GLU A 36 7.90 -14.44 6.00
CA GLU A 36 7.15 -15.64 6.35
C GLU A 36 5.67 -15.52 5.97
N ALA A 37 5.07 -14.34 6.13
CA ALA A 37 3.70 -14.08 5.70
C ALA A 37 3.51 -14.34 4.19
N GLU A 38 4.43 -13.87 3.34
CA GLU A 38 4.45 -14.17 1.89
C GLU A 38 4.68 -15.67 1.61
N ARG A 39 5.55 -16.33 2.38
CA ARG A 39 5.81 -17.77 2.23
C ARG A 39 4.53 -18.57 2.49
N VAL A 40 3.79 -18.24 3.54
CA VAL A 40 2.53 -18.90 3.89
C VAL A 40 1.43 -18.59 2.87
N LEU A 41 1.36 -17.36 2.33
CA LEU A 41 0.43 -17.01 1.22
C LEU A 41 0.66 -17.89 -0.03
N LYS A 42 1.92 -18.14 -0.38
CA LYS A 42 2.27 -19.04 -1.49
C LYS A 42 1.83 -20.47 -1.21
N GLN A 43 2.02 -20.96 0.03
CA GLN A 43 1.55 -22.29 0.44
C GLN A 43 0.03 -22.42 0.40
N MET A 44 -0.70 -21.40 0.85
CA MET A 44 -2.16 -21.33 0.76
C MET A 44 -2.63 -21.48 -0.69
N THR A 45 -2.07 -20.68 -1.61
CA THR A 45 -2.41 -20.73 -3.03
C THR A 45 -2.03 -22.07 -3.68
N ALA A 46 -0.85 -22.61 -3.36
CA ALA A 46 -0.40 -23.90 -3.87
C ALA A 46 -1.27 -25.07 -3.37
N SER A 47 -1.88 -24.92 -2.19
CA SER A 47 -2.84 -25.87 -1.63
C SER A 47 -4.26 -25.71 -2.21
N GLY A 48 -4.45 -24.85 -3.21
CA GLY A 48 -5.73 -24.62 -3.87
C GLY A 48 -6.68 -23.66 -3.15
N PHE A 49 -6.26 -23.05 -2.04
CA PHE A 49 -7.08 -22.08 -1.32
C PHE A 49 -6.94 -20.67 -1.92
N VAL A 50 -8.06 -19.96 -2.03
CA VAL A 50 -8.09 -18.57 -2.50
C VAL A 50 -7.94 -17.65 -1.29
N PRO A 51 -6.90 -16.80 -1.24
CA PRO A 51 -6.74 -15.82 -0.17
C PRO A 51 -7.88 -14.80 -0.19
N ASP A 52 -8.39 -14.44 0.98
CA ASP A 52 -9.45 -13.45 1.13
C ASP A 52 -8.90 -12.01 1.27
N VAL A 53 -9.82 -11.04 1.36
CA VAL A 53 -9.49 -9.62 1.51
C VAL A 53 -8.65 -9.36 2.78
N ALA A 54 -8.91 -10.08 3.87
CA ALA A 54 -8.22 -9.86 5.14
C ALA A 54 -6.74 -10.28 5.05
N VAL A 55 -6.45 -11.37 4.33
CA VAL A 55 -5.08 -11.82 4.06
C VAL A 55 -4.28 -10.74 3.33
N PHE A 56 -4.85 -10.18 2.27
CA PHE A 56 -4.18 -9.12 1.49
C PHE A 56 -4.07 -7.81 2.27
N ASP A 57 -5.12 -7.41 2.99
CA ASP A 57 -5.11 -6.19 3.82
C ASP A 57 -3.99 -6.22 4.85
N SER A 58 -3.77 -7.36 5.53
CA SER A 58 -2.68 -7.51 6.50
C SER A 58 -1.29 -7.35 5.87
N LEU A 59 -1.05 -7.96 4.71
CA LEU A 59 0.23 -7.84 4.01
C LEU A 59 0.47 -6.43 3.44
N ILE A 60 -0.57 -5.81 2.88
CA ILE A 60 -0.50 -4.45 2.34
C ILE A 60 -0.18 -3.45 3.44
N LYS A 61 -0.83 -3.56 4.61
CA LYS A 61 -0.53 -2.72 5.78
C LYS A 61 0.90 -2.89 6.25
N GLY A 62 1.37 -4.14 6.33
CA GLY A 62 2.76 -4.43 6.70
C GLY A 62 3.76 -3.78 5.73
N TYR A 63 3.64 -4.06 4.44
CA TYR A 63 4.57 -3.50 3.45
C TYR A 63 4.46 -1.98 3.30
N SER A 64 3.26 -1.41 3.47
CA SER A 64 3.07 0.03 3.51
C SER A 64 3.79 0.67 4.71
N ALA A 65 3.78 0.02 5.88
CA ALA A 65 4.48 0.53 7.06
C ALA A 65 6.00 0.50 6.88
N GLU A 66 6.53 -0.45 6.10
CA GLU A 66 7.95 -0.56 5.75
C GLU A 66 8.34 0.27 4.51
N GLY A 67 7.41 0.98 3.87
CA GLY A 67 7.67 1.76 2.66
C GLY A 67 7.95 0.91 1.41
N GLN A 68 7.64 -0.39 1.43
CA GLN A 68 7.87 -1.31 0.31
C GLN A 68 6.76 -1.20 -0.76
N ILE A 69 6.67 -0.04 -1.43
CA ILE A 69 5.62 0.30 -2.41
C ILE A 69 5.49 -0.75 -3.52
N ASN A 70 6.60 -1.23 -4.07
CA ASN A 70 6.60 -2.23 -5.14
C ASN A 70 5.90 -3.53 -4.72
N LYS A 71 6.05 -3.95 -3.46
CA LYS A 71 5.37 -5.13 -2.92
C LYS A 71 3.88 -4.88 -2.72
N VAL A 72 3.51 -3.69 -2.24
CA VAL A 72 2.10 -3.29 -2.14
C VAL A 72 1.41 -3.35 -3.50
N LEU A 73 2.02 -2.76 -4.55
CA LEU A 73 1.48 -2.80 -5.91
C LEU A 73 1.35 -4.22 -6.44
N LYS A 74 2.35 -5.08 -6.20
CA LYS A 74 2.30 -6.50 -6.58
C LYS A 74 1.10 -7.22 -5.95
N LEU A 75 0.85 -7.00 -4.65
CA LEU A 75 -0.28 -7.62 -3.95
C LEU A 75 -1.62 -7.13 -4.51
N ILE A 76 -1.74 -5.85 -4.86
CA ILE A 76 -2.96 -5.30 -5.50
C ILE A 76 -3.21 -5.94 -6.86
N HIS A 77 -2.17 -6.14 -7.67
CA HIS A 77 -2.28 -6.86 -8.93
C HIS A 77 -2.72 -8.31 -8.72
N GLU A 78 -2.20 -8.97 -7.69
CA GLU A 78 -2.62 -10.34 -7.32
C GLU A 78 -4.08 -10.40 -6.87
N MET A 79 -4.55 -9.44 -6.05
CA MET A 79 -5.97 -9.32 -5.68
C MET A 79 -6.86 -9.20 -6.91
N ARG A 80 -6.50 -8.32 -7.85
CA ARG A 80 -7.23 -8.15 -9.12
C ARG A 80 -7.25 -9.44 -9.93
N ALA A 81 -6.11 -10.12 -10.07
CA ALA A 81 -6.02 -11.38 -10.81
C ALA A 81 -6.87 -12.51 -10.21
N LYS A 82 -7.06 -12.50 -8.88
CA LYS A 82 -7.88 -13.47 -8.15
C LYS A 82 -9.34 -13.02 -7.95
N ASN A 83 -9.76 -11.91 -8.56
CA ASN A 83 -11.09 -11.30 -8.39
C ASN A 83 -11.45 -11.03 -6.91
N VAL A 84 -10.47 -10.71 -6.08
CA VAL A 84 -10.67 -10.31 -4.69
C VAL A 84 -10.95 -8.81 -4.65
N ALA A 85 -12.08 -8.43 -4.06
CA ALA A 85 -12.51 -7.04 -3.99
C ALA A 85 -11.50 -6.18 -3.22
N LEU A 86 -11.15 -5.01 -3.78
CA LEU A 86 -10.38 -3.99 -3.07
C LEU A 86 -11.29 -3.31 -2.05
N ASP A 87 -10.98 -3.47 -0.77
CA ASP A 87 -11.64 -2.73 0.31
C ASP A 87 -11.21 -1.24 0.24
N PRO A 88 -12.11 -0.26 0.45
CA PRO A 88 -11.77 1.15 0.62
C PRO A 88 -10.58 1.43 1.57
N LYS A 89 -10.36 0.60 2.59
CA LYS A 89 -9.20 0.66 3.50
C LYS A 89 -7.87 0.38 2.80
N ILE A 90 -7.85 -0.50 1.81
CA ILE A 90 -6.67 -0.78 0.99
C ILE A 90 -6.39 0.44 0.09
N ILE A 91 -7.45 1.02 -0.48
CA ILE A 91 -7.35 2.24 -1.30
C ILE A 91 -6.78 3.41 -0.48
N SER A 92 -7.22 3.62 0.76
CA SER A 92 -6.67 4.68 1.62
C SER A 92 -5.21 4.44 2.00
N THR A 93 -4.79 3.17 2.12
CA THR A 93 -3.39 2.81 2.36
C THR A 93 -2.50 3.20 1.17
N ILE A 94 -2.97 2.99 -0.07
CA ILE A 94 -2.25 3.39 -1.30
C ILE A 94 -2.12 4.91 -1.40
N ILE A 95 -3.18 5.65 -1.12
CA ILE A 95 -3.18 7.13 -1.15
C ILE A 95 -2.19 7.71 -0.13
N ARG A 96 -1.95 7.00 0.98
CA ARG A 96 -1.02 7.43 2.04
C ARG A 96 0.43 6.96 1.83
N LEU A 97 0.73 6.19 0.79
CA LEU A 97 2.12 5.86 0.47
C LEU A 97 2.87 7.17 0.16
N PRO A 98 4.05 7.41 0.76
CA PRO A 98 4.79 8.64 0.52
C PRO A 98 5.05 8.79 -0.98
N GLU A 99 4.48 9.87 -1.54
CA GLU A 99 4.62 10.27 -2.94
C GLU A 99 6.09 10.26 -3.36
N GLN A 100 6.48 9.22 -4.09
CA GLN A 100 7.65 9.26 -4.96
C GLN A 100 7.38 8.48 -6.25
N THR A 101 6.34 8.84 -7.01
CA THR A 101 6.26 8.41 -8.41
C THR A 101 5.57 9.48 -9.29
N PRO A 102 6.34 10.39 -9.91
CA PRO A 102 5.88 11.28 -10.99
C PRO A 102 5.47 10.57 -12.30
N LEU A 103 5.13 9.28 -12.27
CA LEU A 103 4.94 8.45 -13.48
C LEU A 103 3.48 8.32 -13.93
N LEU A 104 2.49 8.61 -13.07
CA LEU A 104 1.07 8.42 -13.42
C LEU A 104 0.48 9.57 -14.24
N TRP A 105 0.83 10.82 -13.89
CA TRP A 105 0.35 12.01 -14.62
C TRP A 105 1.01 12.13 -16.01
N SER A 106 2.26 11.70 -16.14
CA SER A 106 3.00 11.69 -17.41
C SER A 106 2.53 10.58 -18.35
N ALA A 107 2.02 9.46 -17.83
CA ALA A 107 1.40 8.42 -18.65
C ALA A 107 0.01 8.84 -19.19
N THR A 108 -0.74 9.63 -18.42
CA THR A 108 -2.10 10.06 -18.80
C THR A 108 -2.10 11.12 -19.91
N THR A 109 -1.07 11.97 -20.00
CA THR A 109 -0.96 12.98 -21.07
C THR A 109 -0.52 12.41 -22.42
N ALA A 110 -0.02 11.17 -22.47
CA ALA A 110 0.53 10.57 -23.69
C ALA A 110 -0.50 9.85 -24.59
N SER A 111 -1.77 9.73 -24.19
CA SER A 111 -2.78 8.96 -24.95
C SER A 111 -4.07 9.72 -25.26
N VAL A 112 -4.09 11.05 -25.21
CA VAL A 112 -5.22 11.83 -25.73
C VAL A 112 -4.87 12.35 -27.13
N PRO A 113 -5.42 11.78 -28.22
CA PRO A 113 -5.29 12.36 -29.55
C PRO A 113 -5.91 13.74 -29.53
N HIS A 114 -5.09 14.76 -29.76
CA HIS A 114 -5.54 16.13 -29.88
C HIS A 114 -6.32 16.29 -31.19
N SER A 115 -7.64 16.44 -31.12
CA SER A 115 -8.44 17.06 -32.17
C SER A 115 -9.02 18.39 -31.67
N HIS A 116 -8.34 19.47 -32.05
CA HIS A 116 -8.81 20.85 -32.24
C HIS A 116 -9.63 21.58 -31.13
N GLY A 117 -8.92 22.37 -30.31
CA GLY A 117 -9.20 23.79 -29.96
C GLY A 117 -10.31 24.15 -28.94
N PRO A 118 -10.32 25.39 -28.38
CA PRO A 118 -9.52 26.56 -28.75
C PRO A 118 -8.52 27.02 -27.69
N SER A 119 -7.52 27.75 -28.17
CA SER A 119 -6.45 28.43 -27.45
C SER A 119 -6.97 29.34 -26.34
N ILE A 120 -6.52 29.11 -25.11
CA ILE A 120 -6.40 30.18 -24.10
C ILE A 120 -4.96 30.20 -23.60
N LEU A 121 -4.42 31.41 -23.69
CA LEU A 121 -3.07 31.86 -23.41
C LEU A 121 -2.47 31.28 -22.12
N GLN A 122 -1.23 30.86 -22.29
CA GLN A 122 -0.21 30.71 -21.27
C GLN A 122 -0.16 31.95 -20.37
N SER A 123 -0.61 31.84 -19.13
CA SER A 123 -0.24 32.75 -18.05
C SER A 123 0.36 31.93 -16.91
N ALA A 124 1.61 32.23 -16.60
CA ALA A 124 2.34 31.68 -15.46
C ALA A 124 1.58 31.95 -14.16
N PRO A 125 1.70 31.08 -13.13
CA PRO A 125 1.13 31.39 -11.82
C PRO A 125 1.81 32.65 -11.25
N PRO A 126 1.05 33.63 -10.74
CA PRO A 126 1.64 34.81 -10.13
C PRO A 126 2.36 34.41 -8.83
N SER A 127 3.65 34.76 -8.79
CA SER A 127 4.47 34.80 -7.59
C SER A 127 3.81 35.67 -6.53
N LEU A 128 3.29 35.07 -5.46
CA LEU A 128 2.90 35.80 -4.26
C LEU A 128 4.13 35.98 -3.37
N THR A 129 4.84 37.08 -3.61
CA THR A 129 5.72 37.72 -2.62
C THR A 129 4.86 38.42 -1.54
N PRO A 130 5.44 38.68 -0.35
CA PRO A 130 4.77 38.52 0.95
C PRO A 130 3.90 39.72 1.37
N VAL A 131 2.85 39.42 2.13
CA VAL A 131 2.02 40.43 2.81
C VAL A 131 2.84 41.08 3.92
N HIS A 132 2.89 42.39 3.85
CA HIS A 132 3.75 43.29 4.62
C HIS A 132 3.00 43.78 5.88
N HIS A 133 3.74 43.93 6.99
CA HIS A 133 3.48 44.72 8.20
C HIS A 133 2.83 44.04 9.43
N TYR A 134 3.68 43.39 10.23
CA TYR A 134 3.69 43.61 11.68
C TYR A 134 4.95 44.43 12.04
N HIS A 135 4.80 45.74 12.24
CA HIS A 135 5.63 46.48 13.21
C HIS A 135 4.94 46.26 14.56
N VAL A 136 5.59 45.91 15.67
CA VAL A 136 6.73 46.59 16.30
C VAL A 136 7.60 45.58 17.03
N ALA A 137 8.91 45.70 16.83
CA ALA A 137 9.95 45.04 17.60
C ALA A 137 10.05 45.61 19.02
N LEU A 138 10.21 44.73 20.01
CA LEU A 138 11.00 45.04 21.20
C LEU A 138 12.04 43.93 21.38
N THR A 139 13.27 44.24 20.98
CA THR A 139 14.49 43.55 21.40
C THR A 139 15.39 44.55 22.10
N SER A 140 15.73 44.24 23.35
CA SER A 140 17.01 44.55 24.03
C SER A 140 17.15 43.47 25.09
N ARG A 141 18.02 42.46 24.96
CA ARG A 141 19.49 42.43 24.97
C ARG A 141 20.09 42.76 26.34
N ALA A 142 20.67 41.70 26.93
CA ALA A 142 21.81 41.62 27.86
C ALA A 142 22.15 42.84 28.74
N LEU A 143 22.04 42.65 30.06
CA LEU A 143 23.17 42.53 31.00
C LEU A 143 22.81 41.50 32.07
#